data_AF-A0A1B6NPX2-F1
#
_entry.id   AF-A0A1B6NPX2-F1
#
_cell.length_a   1.000
_cell.length_b   1.000
_cell.length_c   1.000
_cell.angle_alpha   90.00
_cell.angle_beta   90.00
_cell.angle_gamma   90.00
#
_symmetry.space_group_name_H-M   'P 1'
#
loop_
_entity.id
_entity.type
_entity.pdbx_description
1 polymer ?
#
loop_
_entity_poly.entity_id
_entity_poly.type
_entity_poly.pdbx_seq_one_letter_code
_entity_poly.pdbx_strand_id
1 'polypeptide(L)'
;MKFVLVWQFAIFLVMWGLSSWIAVAFANEAEVSVLIQLFLMIVPLGYGMQGIIILTNSSLNAMHRPMTALTLSVIRLFVFFVPISVAGSFLFELKGLFAGTVIANIAMACVSFVVFKRAITQFELDKETSEHMLIPERLFKAVRF
;
A
#
# COMPACT_ATOMS: atom_id res chain seq x y z
N MET A 1 -2.92 6.17 8.59
CA MET A 1 -1.88 5.15 8.31
C MET A 1 -1.44 4.36 9.55
N LYS A 2 -1.29 4.95 10.76
CA LYS A 2 -0.93 4.19 11.97
C LYS A 2 -1.86 3.01 12.28
N PHE A 3 -3.18 3.24 12.19
CA PHE A 3 -4.19 2.19 12.40
C PHE A 3 -3.97 0.95 11.52
N VAL A 4 -3.81 1.14 10.20
CA VAL A 4 -3.65 0.00 9.29
C VAL A 4 -2.37 -0.79 9.57
N LEU A 5 -1.28 -0.14 9.97
CA LEU A 5 -0.03 -0.84 10.33
C LEU A 5 -0.21 -1.72 11.57
N VAL A 6 -0.78 -1.16 12.63
CA VAL A 6 -1.00 -1.90 13.89
C VAL A 6 -1.98 -3.05 13.66
N TRP A 7 -3.09 -2.77 12.97
CA TRP A 7 -4.12 -3.76 12.69
C TRP A 7 -3.61 -4.90 11.81
N GLN A 8 -2.90 -4.59 10.72
CA GLN A 8 -2.35 -5.62 9.84
C GLN A 8 -1.24 -6.43 10.51
N PHE A 9 -0.43 -5.80 11.38
CA PHE A 9 0.55 -6.54 12.17
C PHE A 9 -0.11 -7.49 13.17
N ALA A 10 -1.19 -7.07 13.82
CA ALA A 10 -1.97 -7.95 14.71
C ALA A 10 -2.58 -9.14 13.94
N ILE A 11 -3.17 -8.88 12.76
CA ILE A 11 -3.68 -9.95 11.88
C ILE A 11 -2.55 -10.89 11.47
N PHE A 12 -1.39 -10.36 11.09
CA PHE A 12 -0.23 -11.19 10.75
C PHE A 12 0.16 -12.11 11.90
N LEU A 13 0.24 -11.62 13.14
CA LEU A 13 0.58 -12.47 14.29
C LEU A 13 -0.45 -13.59 14.51
N VAL A 14 -1.75 -13.30 14.32
CA VAL A 14 -2.80 -14.32 14.39
C VAL A 14 -2.65 -15.35 13.27
N MET A 15 -2.44 -14.91 12.03
CA MET A 15 -2.23 -15.81 10.88
C MET A 15 -0.95 -16.65 11.04
N TRP A 16 0.11 -16.07 11.59
CA TRP A 16 1.37 -16.76 11.85
C TRP A 16 1.18 -17.85 12.91
N GLY A 17 0.53 -17.52 14.03
CA GLY A 17 0.25 -18.47 15.12
C GLY A 17 -0.72 -19.59 14.73
N LEU A 18 -1.70 -19.30 13.86
CA LEU A 18 -2.67 -20.29 13.36
C LEU A 18 -2.24 -20.96 12.04
N SER A 19 -1.07 -20.63 11.50
CA SER A 19 -0.66 -21.00 10.14
C SER A 19 -0.72 -22.51 9.87
N SER A 20 -0.27 -23.34 10.82
CA SER A 20 -0.31 -24.80 10.70
C SER A 20 -1.74 -25.34 10.64
N TRP A 21 -2.65 -24.78 11.45
CA TRP A 21 -4.04 -25.23 11.52
C TRP A 21 -4.79 -24.83 10.25
N ILE A 22 -4.56 -23.61 9.78
CA ILE A 22 -5.11 -23.12 8.52
C ILE A 22 -4.57 -23.96 7.36
N ALA A 23 -3.28 -24.27 7.33
CA ALA A 23 -2.68 -25.05 6.24
C ALA A 23 -3.29 -26.46 6.09
N VAL A 24 -3.44 -27.19 7.20
CA VAL A 24 -4.06 -28.53 7.20
C VAL A 24 -5.54 -28.47 6.85
N ALA A 25 -6.25 -27.41 7.21
CA ALA A 25 -7.66 -27.25 6.87
C ALA A 25 -7.89 -26.97 5.37
N PHE A 26 -6.90 -26.40 4.67
CA PHE A 26 -7.02 -25.99 3.27
C PHE A 26 -6.39 -26.95 2.26
N ALA A 27 -5.58 -27.92 2.71
CA ALA A 27 -4.88 -28.84 1.83
C ALA A 27 -4.95 -30.29 2.32
N ASN A 28 -5.36 -31.19 1.42
CA ASN A 28 -5.34 -32.64 1.65
C ASN A 28 -3.93 -33.22 1.49
N GLU A 29 -3.11 -32.59 0.64
CA GLU A 29 -1.74 -33.01 0.34
C GLU A 29 -0.75 -32.29 1.26
N ALA A 30 0.18 -33.05 1.83
CA ALA A 30 1.18 -32.52 2.77
C ALA A 30 2.05 -31.42 2.14
N GLU A 31 2.41 -31.57 0.85
CA GLU A 31 3.23 -30.59 0.15
C GLU A 31 2.54 -29.22 0.03
N VAL A 32 1.26 -29.20 -0.37
CA VAL A 32 0.48 -27.96 -0.50
C VAL A 32 0.26 -27.30 0.87
N SER A 33 0.02 -28.10 1.92
CA SER A 33 -0.09 -27.60 3.30
C SER A 33 1.18 -26.86 3.73
N VAL A 34 2.37 -27.42 3.47
CA VAL A 34 3.65 -26.77 3.78
C VAL A 34 3.78 -25.43 3.06
N LEU A 35 3.34 -25.33 1.80
CA LEU A 35 3.37 -24.07 1.04
C LEU A 35 2.43 -23.01 1.61
N ILE A 36 1.21 -23.40 2.00
CA ILE A 36 0.23 -22.50 2.63
C ILE A 36 0.79 -22.01 3.97
N GLN A 37 1.32 -22.90 4.81
CA GLN A 37 1.91 -22.51 6.08
C GLN A 37 3.04 -21.50 5.87
N LEU A 38 3.96 -21.79 4.96
CA LEU A 38 5.08 -20.91 4.63
C LEU A 38 4.60 -19.53 4.13
N PHE A 39 3.57 -19.51 3.27
CA PHE A 39 2.96 -18.27 2.81
C PHE A 39 2.41 -17.45 3.98
N LEU A 40 1.59 -18.06 4.84
CA LEU A 40 0.95 -17.41 5.99
C LEU A 40 1.98 -16.88 7.00
N MET A 41 3.14 -17.54 7.10
CA MET A 41 4.21 -17.11 7.98
C MET A 41 5.04 -15.92 7.45
N ILE A 42 5.02 -15.65 6.14
CA ILE A 42 5.91 -14.65 5.52
C ILE A 42 5.10 -13.50 4.91
N VAL A 43 4.23 -13.80 3.94
CA VAL A 43 3.64 -12.80 3.05
C VAL A 43 2.74 -11.79 3.79
N PRO A 44 1.88 -12.19 4.75
CA PRO A 44 0.99 -11.25 5.43
C PRO A 44 1.70 -10.15 6.21
N LEU A 45 2.97 -10.34 6.57
CA LEU A 45 3.81 -9.27 7.16
C LEU A 45 3.86 -8.03 6.24
N GLY A 46 3.83 -8.24 4.93
CA GLY A 46 3.82 -7.17 3.92
C GLY A 46 2.48 -6.43 3.78
N TYR A 47 1.38 -6.94 4.34
CA TYR A 47 0.05 -6.35 4.15
C TYR A 47 -0.15 -5.03 4.87
N GLY A 48 0.58 -4.76 5.96
CA GLY A 48 0.62 -3.42 6.55
C GLY A 48 1.13 -2.37 5.56
N MET A 49 2.22 -2.70 4.85
CA MET A 49 2.82 -1.83 3.83
C MET A 49 1.94 -1.73 2.60
N GLN A 50 1.33 -2.83 2.17
CA GLN A 50 0.31 -2.83 1.12
C GLN A 50 -0.86 -1.92 1.47
N GLY A 51 -1.28 -1.90 2.74
CA GLY A 51 -2.33 -1.00 3.24
C GLY A 51 -1.98 0.48 3.06
N ILE A 52 -0.72 0.87 3.29
CA ILE A 52 -0.24 2.24 2.99
C ILE A 52 -0.39 2.55 1.50
N ILE A 53 0.05 1.63 0.63
CA ILE A 53 0.02 1.81 -0.83
C ILE A 53 -1.43 1.99 -1.32
N ILE A 54 -2.35 1.16 -0.81
CA ILE A 54 -3.78 1.24 -1.16
C ILE A 54 -4.38 2.56 -0.69
N LEU A 55 -4.18 2.93 0.58
CA LEU A 55 -4.70 4.18 1.12
C LEU A 55 -4.16 5.40 0.37
N THR A 56 -2.88 5.40 0.00
CA THR A 56 -2.30 6.45 -0.85
C THR A 56 -3.00 6.51 -2.21
N ASN A 57 -3.20 5.38 -2.89
CA ASN A 57 -3.87 5.35 -4.21
C ASN A 57 -5.31 5.86 -4.12
N SER A 58 -6.09 5.36 -3.15
CA SER A 58 -7.46 5.81 -2.92
C SER A 58 -7.52 7.30 -2.61
N SER A 59 -6.57 7.82 -1.81
CA SER A 59 -6.52 9.25 -1.48
C SER A 59 -6.15 10.12 -2.68
N LEU A 60 -5.20 9.68 -3.51
CA LEU A 60 -4.84 10.38 -4.75
C LEU A 60 -6.02 10.43 -5.73
N ASN A 61 -6.76 9.33 -5.86
CA ASN A 61 -7.99 9.30 -6.65
C ASN A 61 -9.04 10.28 -6.08
N ALA A 62 -9.22 10.32 -4.77
CA ALA A 62 -10.14 11.27 -4.13
C ALA A 62 -9.72 12.74 -4.32
N MET A 63 -8.42 13.03 -4.34
CA MET A 63 -7.85 14.35 -4.63
C MET A 63 -7.83 14.69 -6.14
N HIS A 64 -8.50 13.89 -6.98
CA HIS A 64 -8.57 14.10 -8.44
C HIS A 64 -7.18 14.04 -9.11
N ARG A 65 -6.26 13.23 -8.57
CA ARG A 65 -4.93 12.94 -9.13
C ARG A 65 -4.79 11.46 -9.56
N PRO A 66 -5.68 10.93 -10.42
CA PRO A 66 -5.69 9.52 -10.78
C PRO A 66 -4.47 9.07 -11.57
N MET A 67 -3.86 9.97 -12.36
CA MET A 67 -2.65 9.64 -13.12
C MET A 67 -1.47 9.35 -12.18
N THR A 68 -1.34 10.09 -11.08
CA THR A 68 -0.32 9.81 -10.06
C THR A 68 -0.58 8.46 -9.39
N ALA A 69 -1.84 8.12 -9.09
CA ALA A 69 -2.21 6.81 -8.54
C ALA A 69 -1.85 5.67 -9.51
N LEU A 70 -2.20 5.83 -10.79
CA LEU A 70 -1.86 4.87 -11.85
C LEU A 70 -0.34 4.68 -11.96
N THR A 71 0.45 5.76 -11.99
CA THR A 71 1.91 5.70 -12.04
C THR A 71 2.48 4.92 -10.84
N LEU A 72 1.98 5.16 -9.62
CA LEU A 72 2.40 4.39 -8.45
C LEU A 72 2.05 2.90 -8.56
N SER A 73 0.92 2.57 -9.17
CA SER A 73 0.51 1.17 -9.40
C SER A 73 1.39 0.47 -10.43
N VAL A 74 1.79 1.17 -11.50
CA VAL A 74 2.74 0.66 -12.51
C VAL A 74 4.12 0.44 -11.88
N ILE A 75 4.64 1.44 -11.17
CA ILE A 75 5.93 1.35 -10.47
C ILE A 75 5.92 0.19 -9.46
N ARG A 76 4.84 0.06 -8.68
CA ARG A 76 4.66 -1.05 -7.75
C ARG A 76 4.85 -2.39 -8.43
N LEU A 77 4.20 -2.62 -9.57
CA LEU A 77 4.23 -3.93 -10.21
C LEU A 77 5.57 -4.18 -10.91
N PHE A 78 5.96 -3.27 -11.82
CA PHE A 78 7.05 -3.52 -12.77
C PHE A 78 8.43 -3.12 -12.27
N VAL A 79 8.52 -2.20 -11.30
CA VAL A 79 9.81 -1.73 -10.78
C VAL A 79 10.14 -2.41 -9.46
N PHE A 80 9.16 -2.60 -8.58
CA PHE A 80 9.37 -3.20 -7.27
C PHE A 80 8.95 -4.66 -7.21
N PHE A 81 7.65 -4.95 -7.34
CA PHE A 81 7.09 -6.25 -6.99
C PHE A 81 7.64 -7.39 -7.86
N VAL A 82 7.57 -7.27 -9.18
CA VAL A 82 8.05 -8.32 -10.09
C VAL A 82 9.58 -8.48 -9.99
N PRO A 83 10.41 -7.44 -10.15
CA PRO A 83 11.86 -7.61 -10.14
C PRO A 83 12.40 -8.14 -8.81
N ILE A 84 11.92 -7.61 -7.67
CA ILE A 84 12.42 -8.01 -6.34
C ILE A 84 11.96 -9.42 -5.99
N SER A 85 10.72 -9.79 -6.30
CA SER A 85 10.22 -11.14 -5.99
C SER A 85 10.92 -12.21 -6.84
N VAL A 86 11.17 -11.92 -8.12
CA VAL A 86 11.92 -12.80 -9.02
C VAL A 86 13.40 -12.90 -8.61
N ALA A 87 14.02 -11.78 -8.26
CA ALA A 87 15.39 -11.80 -7.73
C ALA A 87 15.48 -12.65 -6.45
N GLY A 88 14.52 -12.49 -5.54
CA GLY A 88 14.41 -13.34 -4.35
C GLY A 88 14.26 -14.81 -4.70
N SER A 89 13.47 -15.14 -5.73
CA SER A 89 13.26 -16.53 -6.13
C SER A 89 14.50 -17.22 -6.68
N PHE A 90 15.40 -16.48 -7.34
CA PHE A 90 16.68 -17.04 -7.76
C PHE A 90 17.63 -17.36 -6.61
N LEU A 91 17.48 -16.69 -5.46
CA LEU A 91 18.38 -16.86 -4.31
C LEU A 91 17.89 -17.92 -3.32
N PHE A 92 16.57 -18.00 -3.08
CA PHE A 92 15.99 -18.89 -2.08
C PHE A 92 14.68 -19.55 -2.55
N GLU A 93 14.53 -19.76 -3.86
CA GLU A 93 13.37 -20.40 -4.47
C GLU A 93 12.06 -19.77 -3.99
N LEU A 94 11.07 -20.57 -3.61
CA LEU A 94 9.77 -20.07 -3.20
C LEU A 94 9.80 -19.23 -1.91
N LYS A 95 10.68 -19.58 -0.95
CA LYS A 95 10.89 -18.78 0.27
C LYS A 95 11.38 -17.37 -0.09
N GLY A 96 12.33 -17.31 -1.02
CA GLY A 96 12.88 -16.06 -1.54
C GLY A 96 11.86 -15.24 -2.31
N LEU A 97 10.99 -15.90 -3.08
CA LEU A 97 9.86 -15.25 -3.74
C LEU A 97 8.95 -14.57 -2.70
N PHE A 98 8.52 -15.29 -1.67
CA PHE A 98 7.64 -14.74 -0.61
C PHE A 98 8.30 -13.61 0.16
N ALA A 99 9.55 -13.76 0.59
CA ALA A 99 10.29 -12.70 1.25
C ALA A 99 10.46 -11.47 0.33
N GLY A 100 10.73 -11.70 -0.96
CA GLY A 100 10.82 -10.67 -1.98
C GLY A 100 9.52 -9.86 -2.11
N THR A 101 8.34 -10.49 -2.03
CA THR A 101 7.07 -9.76 -2.04
C THR A 101 6.94 -8.79 -0.85
N VAL A 102 7.41 -9.19 0.34
CA VAL A 102 7.39 -8.35 1.54
C VAL A 102 8.35 -7.17 1.38
N ILE A 103 9.58 -7.43 0.92
CA ILE A 103 10.60 -6.39 0.67
C ILE A 103 10.10 -5.40 -0.38
N ALA A 104 9.48 -5.87 -1.46
CA ALA A 104 8.92 -5.01 -2.50
C ALA A 104 7.80 -4.12 -1.96
N ASN A 105 6.92 -4.66 -1.10
CA ASN A 105 5.87 -3.87 -0.46
C ASN A 105 6.45 -2.81 0.48
N ILE A 106 7.50 -3.11 1.24
CA ILE A 106 8.19 -2.13 2.09
C ILE A 106 8.78 -1.00 1.23
N ALA A 107 9.55 -1.34 0.20
CA ALA A 107 10.17 -0.35 -0.70
C ALA A 107 9.12 0.55 -1.36
N MET A 108 8.06 -0.05 -1.89
CA MET A 108 6.98 0.70 -2.53
C MET A 108 6.18 1.56 -1.53
N ALA A 109 5.95 1.07 -0.30
CA ALA A 109 5.27 1.86 0.73
C ALA A 109 6.05 3.13 1.10
N CYS A 110 7.38 3.08 1.14
CA CYS A 110 8.23 4.27 1.33
C CYS A 110 7.98 5.30 0.21
N VAL A 111 7.99 4.86 -1.06
CA VAL A 111 7.71 5.74 -2.22
C VAL A 111 6.29 6.31 -2.14
N SER A 112 5.28 5.47 -1.89
CA SER A 112 3.89 5.90 -1.75
C SER A 112 3.68 6.89 -0.61
N PHE A 113 4.38 6.71 0.52
CA PHE A 113 4.28 7.62 1.66
C PHE A 113 4.83 9.02 1.33
N VAL A 114 6.00 9.08 0.68
CA VAL A 114 6.60 10.35 0.26
C VAL A 114 5.71 11.08 -0.74
N VAL A 115 5.18 10.36 -1.74
CA VAL A 115 4.27 10.95 -2.74
C VAL A 115 2.98 11.44 -2.10
N PHE A 116 2.41 10.67 -1.17
CA PHE A 116 1.21 11.06 -0.43
C PHE A 116 1.41 12.35 0.38
N LYS A 117 2.52 12.46 1.12
CA LYS A 117 2.87 13.67 1.89
C LYS A 117 2.95 14.92 1.00
N ARG A 118 3.61 14.79 -0.16
CA ARG A 118 3.71 15.89 -1.14
C ARG A 118 2.34 16.24 -1.72
N ALA A 119 1.53 15.24 -2.04
CA ALA A 119 0.20 15.45 -2.62
C ALA A 119 -0.76 16.16 -1.65
N ILE A 120 -0.78 15.78 -0.37
CA ILE A 120 -1.59 16.48 0.65
C ILE A 120 -1.18 17.94 0.77
N THR A 121 0.12 18.21 0.87
CA THR A 121 0.62 19.59 1.03
C THR A 121 0.19 20.47 -0.15
N GLN A 122 0.31 19.95 -1.38
CA GLN A 122 -0.14 20.68 -2.56
C GLN A 122 -1.67 20.86 -2.59
N PHE A 123 -2.42 19.83 -2.19
CA PHE A 123 -3.87 19.89 -2.15
C PHE A 123 -4.40 20.93 -1.14
N GLU A 124 -3.73 21.09 0.00
CA GLU A 124 -4.06 22.13 0.99
C GLU A 124 -3.77 23.54 0.44
N LEU A 125 -2.62 23.75 -0.21
CA LEU A 125 -2.24 25.02 -0.83
C LEU A 125 -3.18 25.43 -1.98
N ASP A 126 -3.56 24.46 -2.82
CA ASP A 126 -4.50 24.68 -3.93
C ASP A 126 -5.87 25.13 -3.39
N LYS A 127 -6.28 24.58 -2.23
CA LYS A 127 -7.53 24.92 -1.57
C LYS A 127 -7.51 26.32 -0.95
N GLU A 128 -6.45 26.68 -0.22
CA GLU A 128 -6.28 28.02 0.37
C GLU A 128 -6.25 29.11 -0.72
N THR A 129 -5.50 28.88 -1.80
CA THR A 129 -5.43 29.83 -2.93
C THR A 129 -6.81 30.03 -3.56
N SER A 130 -7.57 28.95 -3.72
CA SER A 130 -8.93 29.01 -4.26
C SER A 130 -9.90 29.76 -3.35
N GLU A 131 -9.83 29.54 -2.03
CA GLU A 131 -10.66 30.28 -1.06
C GLU A 131 -10.30 31.77 -1.02
N HIS A 132 -9.01 32.12 -1.01
CA HIS A 132 -8.56 33.51 -1.02
C HIS A 132 -8.93 34.27 -2.29
N MET A 133 -8.95 33.62 -3.46
CA MET A 133 -9.36 34.24 -4.72
C MET A 133 -10.88 34.51 -4.76
N LEU A 134 -11.69 33.71 -4.06
CA LEU A 134 -13.14 33.85 -4.01
C LEU A 134 -13.63 34.94 -3.04
N ILE A 135 -12.87 35.29 -2.00
CA ILE A 135 -13.27 36.29 -1.00
C ILE A 135 -13.46 37.70 -1.63
N PRO A 136 -12.51 38.25 -2.41
CA PRO A 136 -12.68 39.54 -3.08
C PRO A 136 -13.84 39.55 -4.09
N GLU A 137 -14.04 38.47 -4.85
CA GLU A 137 -15.13 38.40 -5.84
C GLU A 137 -16.51 38.40 -5.16
N ARG A 138 -16.65 37.67 -4.04
CA ARG A 138 -17.87 37.64 -3.23
C ARG A 138 -18.14 38.99 -2.55
N LEU A 139 -17.12 39.63 -1.97
CA LEU A 139 -17.22 40.97 -1.42
C LEU A 139 -17.59 42.00 -2.49
N PHE A 140 -16.95 41.95 -3.65
CA PHE A 140 -17.25 42.84 -4.77
C PHE A 140 -18.68 42.68 -5.25
N LYS A 141 -19.21 41.45 -5.37
CA LYS A 141 -20.63 41.21 -5.68
C LYS A 141 -21.56 41.71 -4.57
N ALA A 142 -21.20 41.55 -3.30
CA ALA A 142 -22.02 41.94 -2.16
C ALA A 142 -22.16 43.46 -1.98
N VAL A 143 -21.15 44.25 -2.38
CA VAL A 143 -21.13 45.72 -2.25
C VAL A 143 -21.69 46.42 -3.51
N ARG A 144 -21.98 45.69 -4.59
CA ARG A 144 -22.50 46.22 -5.86
C ARG A 144 -24.04 46.19 -5.98
N PHE A 145 -24.75 46.05 -4.86
CA PHE A 145 -26.21 46.17 -4.79
C PHE A 145 -26.62 47.55 -4.27
#